data_AF-A0A2N6BQ91-F1
#
_entry.id   AF-A0A2N6BQ91-F1
#
_cell.length_a   1.000
_cell.length_b   1.000
_cell.length_c   1.000
_cell.angle_alpha   90.00
_cell.angle_beta   90.00
_cell.angle_gamma   90.00
#
_symmetry.space_group_name_H-M   'P 1'
#
loop_
_entity.id
_entity.type
_entity.pdbx_description
1 polymer ?
#
loop_
_entity_poly.entity_id
_entity_poly.type
_entity_poly.pdbx_seq_one_letter_code
_entity_poly.pdbx_strand_id
1 'polypeptide(L)'
;MKKDFVSKENYDIKLTIKVSGDGNGIQIYKEDLTQGSELKLPRHAPEDGYTDSLTFAWSRHIEGHYAVTNHTGFAEQDNYIFRTRAVFESGKVVNAMCGKILNPFKVGSKGGKTVKLLFRYWLNPDYTQNLEYDPRRNLFKGKIKSFEDPGLN
;
A
#
# COMPACT_ATOMS: atom_id res chain seq x y z
N MET A 1 5.79 0.17 14.50
CA MET A 1 6.81 1.04 13.87
C MET A 1 7.93 1.23 14.88
N LYS A 2 9.15 0.82 14.56
CA LYS A 2 10.36 1.10 15.38
C LYS A 2 11.14 2.23 14.69
N LYS A 3 11.60 3.21 15.46
CA LYS A 3 12.25 4.44 14.97
C LYS A 3 13.50 4.70 15.78
N ASP A 4 14.64 4.76 15.10
CA ASP A 4 15.88 5.37 15.61
C ASP A 4 16.13 6.61 14.74
N PHE A 5 15.93 7.80 15.31
CA PHE A 5 15.95 9.06 14.55
C PHE A 5 16.84 10.06 15.24
N VAL A 6 17.91 10.45 14.54
CA VAL A 6 18.90 11.42 15.01
C VAL A 6 18.66 12.78 14.32
N SER A 7 18.35 12.79 13.02
CA SER A 7 18.03 14.02 12.28
C SER A 7 17.23 13.74 10.99
N LYS A 8 16.82 14.78 10.25
CA LYS A 8 16.16 14.63 8.93
C LYS A 8 17.02 13.86 7.92
N GLU A 9 18.32 13.93 8.11
CA GLU A 9 19.35 13.37 7.24
C GLU A 9 19.88 12.01 7.77
N ASN A 10 19.55 11.66 9.01
CA ASN A 10 20.00 10.44 9.70
C ASN A 10 18.82 9.72 10.36
N TYR A 11 18.27 8.70 9.69
CA TYR A 11 17.16 7.91 10.18
C TYR A 11 17.18 6.47 9.70
N ASP A 12 16.60 5.60 10.53
CA ASP A 12 16.19 4.25 10.15
C ASP A 12 14.68 4.07 10.39
N ILE A 13 13.98 3.54 9.39
CA ILE A 13 12.54 3.33 9.41
C ILE A 13 12.22 1.90 9.00
N LYS A 14 11.45 1.22 9.83
CA LYS A 14 10.83 -0.09 9.50
C LYS A 14 9.31 0.04 9.44
N LEU A 15 8.73 -0.24 8.27
CA LEU A 15 7.29 -0.35 8.07
C LEU A 15 6.91 -1.83 8.02
N THR A 16 5.93 -2.22 8.84
CA THR A 16 5.28 -3.53 8.74
C THR A 16 3.81 -3.29 8.49
N ILE A 17 3.30 -3.84 7.40
CA ILE A 17 1.89 -3.85 7.04
C ILE A 17 1.37 -5.22 7.41
N LYS A 18 0.31 -5.27 8.20
CA LYS A 18 -0.34 -6.52 8.59
C LYS A 18 -1.81 -6.46 8.21
N VAL A 19 -2.29 -7.50 7.55
CA VAL A 19 -3.71 -7.68 7.24
C VAL A 19 -4.21 -8.84 8.09
N SER A 20 -4.97 -8.52 9.13
CA SER A 20 -5.43 -9.50 10.13
C SER A 20 -6.63 -10.30 9.65
N GLY A 21 -6.74 -11.53 10.12
CA GLY A 21 -7.88 -12.43 9.91
C GLY A 21 -7.62 -13.48 8.85
N ASP A 22 -8.18 -14.68 9.06
CA ASP A 22 -7.98 -15.82 8.17
C ASP A 22 -8.47 -15.51 6.77
N GLY A 23 -7.73 -15.97 5.77
CA GLY A 23 -8.03 -15.69 4.38
C GLY A 23 -7.84 -14.23 3.98
N ASN A 24 -7.51 -13.30 4.87
CA ASN A 24 -7.11 -11.96 4.46
C ASN A 24 -5.64 -11.93 4.08
N GLY A 25 -5.21 -10.84 3.45
CA GLY A 25 -3.80 -10.67 3.16
C GLY A 25 -3.52 -9.58 2.15
N ILE A 26 -2.25 -9.47 1.81
CA ILE A 26 -1.71 -8.54 0.82
C ILE A 26 -0.70 -9.30 -0.05
N GLN A 27 -0.61 -8.94 -1.32
CA GLN A 27 0.39 -9.47 -2.23
C GLN A 27 1.00 -8.34 -3.04
N ILE A 28 2.27 -8.52 -3.44
CA ILE A 28 2.97 -7.59 -4.33
C ILE A 28 2.58 -7.92 -5.77
N TYR A 29 2.20 -6.91 -6.52
CA TYR A 29 1.96 -6.99 -7.96
C TYR A 29 2.95 -6.08 -8.68
N LYS A 30 3.85 -6.67 -9.48
CA LYS A 30 4.90 -5.94 -10.19
C LYS A 30 4.34 -5.41 -11.50
N GLU A 31 4.26 -4.09 -11.62
CA GLU A 31 3.87 -3.43 -12.87
C GLU A 31 4.44 -2.02 -12.90
N ASP A 32 5.01 -1.64 -14.04
CA ASP A 32 5.54 -0.30 -14.23
C ASP A 32 4.41 0.67 -14.65
N LEU A 33 3.97 1.45 -13.67
CA LEU A 33 2.97 2.51 -13.84
C LEU A 33 3.60 3.88 -14.13
N THR A 34 4.94 3.99 -14.20
CA THR A 34 5.62 5.26 -14.52
C THR A 34 5.43 5.66 -15.99
N GLN A 35 5.20 4.66 -16.86
CA GLN A 35 4.91 4.85 -18.27
C GLN A 35 3.54 4.25 -18.61
N GLY A 36 2.59 5.09 -19.03
CA GLY A 36 1.27 4.67 -19.48
C GLY A 36 0.17 4.80 -18.44
N SER A 37 -0.80 3.87 -18.46
CA SER A 37 -2.06 3.98 -17.71
C SER A 37 -2.07 3.16 -16.42
N GLU A 38 -2.65 3.71 -15.35
CA GLU A 38 -2.96 2.98 -14.11
C GLU A 38 -3.94 1.80 -14.33
N LEU A 39 -4.54 1.69 -15.53
CA LEU A 39 -5.39 0.58 -15.98
C LEU A 39 -4.62 -0.72 -16.29
N LYS A 40 -3.29 -0.74 -16.18
CA LYS A 40 -2.47 -1.94 -16.39
C LYS A 40 -2.61 -2.99 -15.27
N LEU A 41 -3.03 -2.58 -14.08
CA LEU A 41 -3.28 -3.51 -12.98
C LEU A 41 -4.46 -4.45 -13.29
N PRO A 42 -4.49 -5.66 -12.71
CA PRO A 42 -5.53 -6.64 -13.01
C PRO A 42 -6.91 -6.13 -12.60
N ARG A 43 -7.92 -6.51 -13.39
CA ARG A 43 -9.32 -6.18 -13.13
C ARG A 43 -9.93 -7.01 -12.01
N HIS A 44 -9.40 -8.21 -11.77
CA HIS A 44 -9.83 -9.10 -10.71
C HIS A 44 -8.65 -9.45 -9.80
N ALA A 45 -8.91 -9.48 -8.50
CA ALA A 45 -7.96 -9.90 -7.50
C ALA A 45 -7.63 -11.40 -7.68
N PRO A 46 -6.35 -11.81 -7.61
CA PRO A 46 -5.99 -13.22 -7.64
C PRO A 46 -6.65 -14.00 -6.50
N GLU A 47 -6.79 -15.31 -6.66
CA GLU A 47 -7.34 -16.19 -5.62
C GLU A 47 -6.34 -16.46 -4.49
N ASP A 48 -5.06 -16.57 -4.85
CA ASP A 48 -3.95 -16.99 -4.01
C ASP A 48 -2.78 -15.97 -4.01
N GLY A 49 -1.66 -16.33 -3.40
CA GLY A 49 -0.44 -15.52 -3.32
C GLY A 49 -0.43 -14.45 -2.21
N TYR A 50 -1.46 -14.38 -1.39
CA TYR A 50 -1.54 -13.42 -0.28
C TYR A 50 -0.70 -13.86 0.91
N THR A 51 0.03 -12.90 1.48
CA THR A 51 0.68 -13.01 2.79
C THR A 51 -0.06 -12.17 3.83
N ASP A 52 0.06 -12.54 5.11
CA ASP A 52 -0.53 -11.80 6.21
C ASP A 52 0.20 -10.47 6.49
N SER A 53 1.44 -10.35 6.01
CA SER A 53 2.29 -9.21 6.30
C SER A 53 3.37 -8.95 5.25
N LEU A 54 3.71 -7.66 5.09
CA LEU A 54 4.86 -7.18 4.33
C LEU A 54 5.71 -6.29 5.24
N THR A 55 7.03 -6.39 5.09
CA THR A 55 7.98 -5.57 5.85
C THR A 55 8.96 -4.89 4.92
N PHE A 56 9.13 -3.59 5.13
CA PHE A 56 10.01 -2.72 4.37
C PHE A 56 10.93 -1.98 5.34
N ALA A 57 12.14 -1.67 4.88
CA ALA A 57 13.05 -0.80 5.62
C ALA A 57 13.63 0.29 4.72
N TRP A 58 13.81 1.47 5.30
CA TRP A 58 14.53 2.59 4.71
C TRP A 58 15.55 3.12 5.70
N SER A 59 16.72 3.45 5.22
CA SER A 59 17.69 4.22 5.97
C SER A 59 18.21 5.37 5.14
N ARG A 60 18.50 6.49 5.80
CA ARG A 60 19.24 7.59 5.24
C ARG A 60 20.26 8.02 6.28
N HIS A 61 21.53 8.09 5.89
CA HIS A 61 22.62 8.51 6.76
C HIS A 61 23.56 9.44 6.00
N ILE A 62 24.18 10.39 6.69
CA ILE A 62 25.23 11.25 6.14
C ILE A 62 26.58 10.58 6.37
N GLU A 63 27.28 10.31 5.28
CA GLU A 63 28.65 9.81 5.26
C GLU A 63 29.56 10.89 4.66
N GLY A 64 30.30 11.60 5.52
CA GLY A 64 31.08 12.77 5.13
C GLY A 64 30.19 13.92 4.64
N HIS A 65 30.30 14.26 3.36
CA HIS A 65 29.50 15.33 2.71
C HIS A 65 28.34 14.79 1.86
N TYR A 66 28.10 13.48 1.85
CA TYR A 66 27.09 12.84 1.01
C TYR A 66 26.02 12.15 1.85
N ALA A 67 24.78 12.15 1.33
CA ALA A 67 23.69 11.38 1.90
C ALA A 67 23.64 10.01 1.23
N VAL A 68 23.73 8.95 2.02
CA VAL A 68 23.55 7.55 1.60
C VAL A 68 22.13 7.14 1.96
N THR A 69 21.37 6.62 0.98
CA THR A 69 20.00 6.13 1.19
C THR A 69 19.92 4.68 0.77
N ASN A 70 19.43 3.82 1.66
CA ASN A 70 19.18 2.41 1.37
C ASN A 70 17.71 2.06 1.60
N HIS A 71 17.21 1.09 0.85
CA HIS A 71 15.88 0.53 1.04
C HIS A 71 15.88 -0.97 0.78
N THR A 72 15.08 -1.73 1.53
CA THR A 72 14.93 -3.17 1.37
C THR A 72 13.46 -3.58 1.37
N GLY A 73 13.17 -4.67 0.66
CA GLY A 73 11.80 -5.19 0.49
C GLY A 73 10.94 -4.36 -0.46
N PHE A 74 11.53 -3.42 -1.19
CA PHE A 74 10.87 -2.39 -1.99
C PHE A 74 11.42 -2.38 -3.42
N ALA A 75 10.55 -2.29 -4.43
CA ALA A 75 10.92 -1.95 -5.80
C ALA A 75 10.02 -0.84 -6.34
N GLU A 76 10.53 -0.01 -7.26
CA GLU A 76 9.77 1.12 -7.83
C GLU A 76 8.47 0.70 -8.54
N GLN A 77 8.44 -0.55 -9.04
CA GLN A 77 7.31 -1.15 -9.75
C GLN A 77 6.35 -1.90 -8.83
N ASP A 78 6.52 -1.80 -7.51
CA ASP A 78 5.63 -2.46 -6.56
C ASP A 78 4.28 -1.75 -6.53
N ASN A 79 3.26 -2.53 -6.83
CA ASN A 79 1.88 -2.25 -6.47
C ASN A 79 1.42 -3.36 -5.53
N TYR A 80 0.26 -3.20 -4.92
CA TYR A 80 -0.24 -4.20 -3.99
C TYR A 80 -1.71 -4.48 -4.24
N ILE A 81 -2.08 -5.75 -4.12
CA ILE A 81 -3.47 -6.18 -4.08
C ILE A 81 -3.71 -6.73 -2.68
N PHE A 82 -4.81 -6.33 -2.06
CA PHE A 82 -5.14 -6.77 -0.71
C PHE A 82 -6.57 -7.26 -0.63
N ARG A 83 -6.79 -8.20 0.30
CA ARG A 83 -8.07 -8.83 0.59
C ARG A 83 -8.37 -8.67 2.06
N THR A 84 -9.60 -8.27 2.38
CA THR A 84 -10.09 -8.16 3.76
C THR A 84 -11.51 -8.69 3.89
N ARG A 85 -11.94 -8.99 5.12
CA ARG A 85 -13.26 -9.54 5.45
C ARG A 85 -13.61 -10.76 4.59
N ALA A 86 -12.64 -11.67 4.42
CA ALA A 86 -12.86 -12.93 3.74
C ALA A 86 -13.99 -13.74 4.39
N VAL A 87 -14.84 -14.32 3.55
CA VAL A 87 -15.94 -15.20 3.91
C VAL A 87 -15.59 -16.59 3.41
N PHE A 88 -15.74 -17.57 4.29
CA PHE A 88 -15.42 -18.96 3.99
C PHE A 88 -16.69 -19.79 3.80
N GLU A 89 -16.65 -20.67 2.82
CA GLU A 89 -17.55 -21.82 2.73
C GLU A 89 -16.71 -23.07 2.48
N SER A 90 -16.98 -24.13 3.24
CA SER A 90 -16.25 -25.40 3.13
C SER A 90 -14.72 -25.26 3.15
N GLY A 91 -14.21 -24.33 3.98
CA GLY A 91 -12.77 -24.09 4.15
C GLY A 91 -12.10 -23.30 3.02
N LYS A 92 -12.86 -22.82 2.03
CA LYS A 92 -12.36 -21.96 0.95
C LYS A 92 -12.94 -20.56 1.06
N VAL A 93 -12.14 -19.55 0.71
CA VAL A 93 -12.64 -18.19 0.58
C VAL A 93 -13.57 -18.12 -0.62
N VAL A 94 -14.84 -17.78 -0.40
CA VAL A 94 -15.83 -17.61 -1.49
C VAL A 94 -16.05 -16.16 -1.85
N ASN A 95 -15.92 -15.25 -0.89
CA ASN A 95 -16.12 -13.81 -1.06
C ASN A 95 -15.14 -13.04 -0.18
N ALA A 96 -14.79 -11.82 -0.59
CA ALA A 96 -14.01 -10.89 0.24
C ALA A 96 -14.11 -9.48 -0.31
N MET A 97 -13.80 -8.48 0.52
CA MET A 97 -13.56 -7.13 0.02
C MET A 97 -12.14 -7.05 -0.52
N CYS A 98 -12.01 -6.71 -1.80
CA CYS A 98 -10.73 -6.61 -2.48
C CYS A 98 -10.38 -5.15 -2.79
N GLY A 99 -9.09 -4.88 -2.81
CA GLY A 99 -8.57 -3.55 -3.09
C GLY A 99 -7.16 -3.58 -3.64
N LYS A 100 -6.69 -2.42 -4.06
CA LYS A 100 -5.32 -2.25 -4.56
C LYS A 100 -4.69 -0.98 -4.01
N ILE A 101 -3.37 -1.01 -3.86
CA ILE A 101 -2.54 0.12 -3.49
C ILE A 101 -1.63 0.38 -4.69
N LEU A 102 -1.67 1.62 -5.19
CA LEU A 102 -0.81 2.00 -6.30
C LEU A 102 0.50 2.55 -5.84
N ASN A 103 1.51 2.15 -6.60
CA ASN A 103 2.89 2.52 -6.40
C ASN A 103 3.40 2.06 -5.02
N PRO A 104 4.71 2.12 -4.84
CA PRO A 104 5.29 1.73 -3.58
C PRO A 104 4.95 2.70 -2.44
N PHE A 105 4.95 2.20 -1.20
CA PHE A 105 4.75 3.03 -0.01
C PHE A 105 5.82 4.12 0.10
N LYS A 106 5.40 5.37 0.24
CA LYS A 106 6.31 6.49 0.47
C LYS A 106 6.40 6.78 1.96
N VAL A 107 7.60 6.65 2.51
CA VAL A 107 7.85 6.89 3.93
C VAL A 107 8.93 7.95 4.08
N GLY A 108 8.72 8.90 4.98
CA GLY A 108 9.72 9.94 5.24
C GLY A 108 9.43 10.74 6.49
N SER A 109 10.47 11.33 7.09
CA SER A 109 10.33 12.10 8.32
C SER A 109 10.01 13.58 8.08
N LYS A 110 10.26 14.14 6.87
CA LYS A 110 10.10 15.58 6.49
C LYS A 110 10.35 16.59 7.63
N GLY A 111 11.25 16.29 8.56
CA GLY A 111 11.52 17.17 9.71
C GLY A 111 10.50 17.23 10.83
N GLY A 112 9.48 16.38 10.82
CA GLY A 112 8.57 16.24 11.94
C GLY A 112 9.13 15.28 13.00
N LYS A 113 8.58 15.37 14.22
CA LYS A 113 8.79 14.35 15.26
C LYS A 113 8.20 12.99 14.86
N THR A 114 7.26 12.98 13.90
CA THR A 114 6.54 11.79 13.41
C THR A 114 6.98 11.40 12.01
N VAL A 115 6.86 10.10 11.70
CA VAL A 115 7.03 9.57 10.35
C VAL A 115 5.75 9.83 9.55
N LYS A 116 5.89 10.27 8.30
CA LYS A 116 4.78 10.35 7.34
C LYS A 116 4.80 9.11 6.46
N LEU A 117 3.64 8.48 6.34
CA LEU A 117 3.36 7.39 5.41
C LEU A 117 2.35 7.89 4.38
N LEU A 118 2.68 7.73 3.10
CA LEU A 118 1.82 8.12 1.98
C LEU A 118 1.68 6.94 1.02
N PHE A 119 0.44 6.66 0.64
CA PHE A 119 0.07 5.67 -0.36
C PHE A 119 -1.31 6.00 -0.91
N ARG A 120 -1.60 5.60 -2.14
CA ARG A 120 -2.92 5.71 -2.76
C ARG A 120 -3.54 4.32 -2.80
N TYR A 121 -4.79 4.19 -2.38
CA TYR A 121 -5.47 2.91 -2.36
C TYR A 121 -6.92 3.03 -2.81
N TRP A 122 -7.46 1.90 -3.25
CA TRP A 122 -8.88 1.70 -3.48
C TRP A 122 -9.33 0.39 -2.85
N LEU A 123 -10.57 0.38 -2.39
CA LEU A 123 -11.23 -0.76 -1.80
C LEU A 123 -12.63 -0.84 -2.39
N ASN A 124 -13.01 -2.01 -2.88
CA ASN A 124 -14.36 -2.31 -3.31
C ASN A 124 -15.09 -3.07 -2.18
N PRO A 125 -15.99 -2.42 -1.43
CA PRO A 125 -16.64 -3.02 -0.27
C PRO A 125 -17.89 -3.83 -0.66
N ASP A 126 -17.87 -4.50 -1.81
CA ASP A 126 -19.03 -5.20 -2.38
C ASP A 126 -18.86 -6.73 -2.38
N TYR A 127 -17.84 -7.22 -1.68
CA TYR A 127 -17.55 -8.65 -1.52
C TYR A 127 -17.22 -9.38 -2.83
N THR A 128 -16.83 -8.66 -3.88
CA THR A 128 -16.38 -9.23 -5.15
C THR A 128 -14.86 -9.18 -5.29
N GLN A 129 -14.31 -9.98 -6.21
CA GLN A 129 -12.90 -9.89 -6.60
C GLN A 129 -12.59 -8.69 -7.51
N ASN A 130 -13.57 -7.85 -7.86
CA ASN A 130 -13.35 -6.73 -8.75
C ASN A 130 -12.37 -5.70 -8.15
N LEU A 131 -11.42 -5.21 -8.95
CA LEU A 131 -10.42 -4.21 -8.61
C LEU A 131 -10.56 -2.91 -9.41
N GLU A 132 -11.58 -2.82 -10.27
CA GLU A 132 -11.89 -1.57 -10.97
C GLU A 132 -12.46 -0.53 -10.01
N TYR A 133 -12.01 0.71 -10.15
CA TYR A 133 -12.43 1.81 -9.28
C TYR A 133 -13.82 2.30 -9.70
N ASP A 134 -14.79 2.25 -8.78
CA ASP A 134 -16.09 2.91 -8.95
C ASP A 134 -16.15 4.19 -8.11
N PRO A 135 -15.96 5.39 -8.69
CA PRO A 135 -16.02 6.65 -7.95
C PRO A 135 -17.39 6.89 -7.30
N ARG A 136 -18.46 6.24 -7.78
CA ARG A 136 -19.78 6.33 -7.17
C ARG A 136 -19.84 5.61 -5.82
N ARG A 137 -18.89 4.73 -5.51
CA ARG A 137 -18.79 3.97 -4.25
C ARG A 137 -17.64 4.44 -3.35
N ASN A 138 -17.07 5.62 -3.61
CA ASN A 138 -16.05 6.19 -2.74
C ASN A 138 -16.60 6.40 -1.31
N LEU A 139 -15.90 5.85 -0.32
CA LEU A 139 -16.28 5.88 1.09
C LEU A 139 -16.08 7.27 1.74
N PHE A 140 -15.33 8.16 1.09
CA PHE A 140 -14.93 9.45 1.65
C PHE A 140 -15.67 10.67 1.06
N LYS A 141 -16.72 10.46 0.25
CA LYS A 141 -17.47 11.56 -0.39
C LYS A 141 -17.88 12.63 0.61
N GLY A 142 -17.38 13.86 0.41
CA GLY A 142 -17.68 15.03 1.23
C GLY A 142 -17.08 14.99 2.65
N LYS A 143 -16.21 14.01 2.96
CA LYS A 143 -15.65 13.79 4.31
C LYS A 143 -14.15 14.05 4.41
N ILE A 144 -13.48 14.27 3.28
CA ILE A 144 -12.04 14.55 3.22
C ILE A 144 -11.78 15.78 2.35
N LYS A 145 -10.60 16.37 2.53
CA LYS A 145 -10.19 17.53 1.72
C LYS A 145 -10.00 17.08 0.27
N SER A 146 -10.24 17.95 -0.70
CA SER A 146 -10.21 17.61 -2.13
C SER A 146 -8.88 17.01 -2.61
N PHE A 147 -7.74 17.36 -2.00
CA PHE A 147 -6.43 16.80 -2.34
C PHE A 147 -6.17 15.40 -1.75
N GLU A 148 -7.05 14.92 -0.86
CA GLU A 148 -7.04 13.57 -0.30
C GLU A 148 -8.07 12.67 -0.99
N ASP A 149 -9.02 13.27 -1.72
CA ASP A 149 -10.01 12.55 -2.52
C ASP A 149 -9.40 12.23 -3.89
N PRO A 150 -9.17 10.95 -4.23
CA PRO A 150 -8.71 10.56 -5.56
C PRO A 150 -9.80 10.73 -6.63
N GLY A 151 -10.99 11.23 -6.28
CA GLY A 151 -12.05 11.64 -7.19
C GLY A 151 -11.48 12.46 -8.34
N LEU A 152 -11.31 11.79 -9.49
CA LEU A 152 -10.83 12.35 -10.74
C LEU A 152 -11.49 13.72 -10.96
N ASN A 153 -10.66 14.77 -10.95
CA ASN A 153 -11.07 16.13 -11.31
C ASN A 153 -11.68 16.15 -12.71
#